data_AF-A0A945EDX0-F1
#
_entry.id   AF-A0A945EDX0-F1
#
_cell.length_a   1.000
_cell.length_b   1.000
_cell.length_c   1.000
_cell.angle_alpha   90.00
_cell.angle_beta   90.00
_cell.angle_gamma   90.00
#
_symmetry.space_group_name_H-M   'P 1'
#
loop_
_entity.id
_entity.type
_entity.pdbx_description
1 polymer ?
#
loop_
_entity_poly.entity_id
_entity_poly.type
_entity_poly.pdbx_seq_one_letter_code
_entity_poly.pdbx_strand_id
1 'polypeptide(L)' 'MAGRATDNICIKRFWRSAKCERIYLNVYQSIDELITDVDDYIEFYNHQRFHQTLDYKKPMDVYQDSIKLSQNKKKAS' A
#
# COMPACT_ATOMS: atom_id res chain seq x y z
N MET A 1 17.33 -17.17 -6.56
CA MET A 1 15.96 -16.61 -6.49
C MET A 1 15.90 -15.68 -5.29
N ALA A 2 16.28 -14.41 -5.46
CA ALA A 2 16.28 -13.44 -4.37
C ALA A 2 14.94 -12.70 -4.35
N GLY A 3 14.05 -13.05 -3.41
CA GLY A 3 12.94 -12.19 -3.04
C GLY A 3 13.55 -10.88 -2.54
N ARG A 4 13.37 -9.79 -3.29
CA ARG A 4 14.16 -8.58 -3.08
C ARG A 4 13.78 -8.02 -1.71
N ALA A 5 14.77 -7.79 -0.85
CA ALA A 5 14.56 -7.21 0.49
C ALA A 5 13.77 -5.88 0.44
N THR A 6 13.79 -5.20 -0.71
CA THR A 6 12.98 -4.04 -1.05
C THR A 6 11.48 -4.31 -1.18
N ASP A 7 11.04 -5.48 -1.64
CA ASP A 7 9.61 -5.82 -1.67
C ASP A 7 9.08 -5.97 -0.23
N ASN A 8 9.92 -6.54 0.67
CA ASN A 8 9.56 -6.75 2.07
C ASN A 8 9.51 -5.44 2.89
N ILE A 9 10.28 -4.41 2.51
CA ILE A 9 10.28 -3.15 3.27
C ILE A 9 8.96 -2.37 3.11
N CYS A 10 8.35 -2.41 1.93
CA CYS A 10 7.08 -1.74 1.65
C CYS A 10 5.94 -2.36 2.45
N ILE A 11 5.82 -3.69 2.41
CA ILE A 11 4.78 -4.42 3.14
C ILE A 11 4.96 -4.28 4.67
N LYS A 12 6.20 -4.26 5.17
CA LYS A 12 6.49 -4.01 6.60
C LYS A 12 6.08 -2.61 7.03
N ARG A 13 6.35 -1.59 6.23
CA ARG A 13 5.95 -0.20 6.51
C ARG A 13 4.42 -0.07 6.53
N PHE A 14 3.75 -0.65 5.54
CA PHE A 14 2.30 -0.69 5.48
C PHE A 14 1.70 -1.29 6.77
N TRP A 15 2.12 -2.51 7.14
CA TRP A 15 1.58 -3.18 8.33
C TRP A 15 1.95 -2.50 9.64
N ARG A 16 3.09 -1.80 9.71
CA ARG A 16 3.41 -0.98 10.89
C ARG A 16 2.41 0.14 11.07
N SER A 17 2.07 0.86 10.00
CA SER A 17 1.07 1.93 10.04
C SER A 17 -0.33 1.37 10.32
N ALA A 18 -0.77 0.33 9.60
CA ALA A 18 -2.09 -0.29 9.79
C ALA A 18 -2.34 -0.75 11.23
N LYS A 19 -1.33 -1.37 11.85
CA LYS A 19 -1.44 -1.81 13.24
C LYS A 19 -1.58 -0.64 14.21
N CYS A 20 -0.72 0.36 14.09
CA CYS A 20 -0.71 1.49 15.03
C CYS A 20 -1.91 2.42 14.86
N GLU A 21 -2.39 2.63 13.63
CA GLU A 21 -3.43 3.61 13.32
C GLU A 21 -4.85 3.04 13.39
N ARG A 22 -5.00 1.72 13.27
CA ARG A 22 -6.32 1.07 13.25
C ARG A 22 -6.39 -0.09 14.24
N ILE A 23 -5.63 -1.16 14.00
CA ILE A 23 -5.82 -2.45 14.69
C ILE A 23 -5.60 -2.35 16.21
N TYR A 24 -4.60 -1.59 16.67
CA TYR A 24 -4.31 -1.44 18.10
C TYR A 24 -5.20 -0.43 18.81
N LEU A 25 -5.91 0.43 18.06
CA LEU A 25 -6.80 1.44 18.63
C LEU A 25 -8.26 0.97 18.70
N ASN A 26 -8.60 -0.08 17.95
CA ASN A 26 -9.97 -0.58 17.84
C ASN A 26 -10.14 -1.93 18.55
N VAL A 27 -11.34 -2.15 19.10
CA VAL A 27 -11.77 -3.44 19.64
C VAL A 27 -12.82 -4.00 18.70
N TYR A 28 -12.48 -5.08 18.00
CA TYR A 28 -13.37 -5.75 17.06
C TYR A 28 -14.23 -6.80 17.77
N GLN A 29 -15.53 -6.80 17.50
CA GLN A 29 -16.47 -7.76 18.05
C GLN A 29 -16.55 -9.05 17.21
N SER A 30 -16.09 -8.98 15.94
CA SER A 30 -16.06 -10.12 15.03
C SER A 30 -14.86 -10.07 14.09
N ILE A 31 -14.54 -11.21 13.49
CA ILE A 31 -13.49 -11.29 12.45
C ILE A 31 -13.91 -10.53 11.19
N ASP A 32 -15.20 -10.55 10.85
CA ASP A 32 -15.75 -9.87 9.67
C ASP A 32 -15.57 -8.35 9.73
N GLU A 33 -15.79 -7.78 10.92
CA GLU A 33 -15.53 -6.36 11.21
C GLU A 33 -14.05 -6.01 11.01
N LEU A 34 -13.14 -6.84 11.52
CA LEU A 34 -11.70 -6.65 11.33
C LEU A 34 -11.31 -6.72 9.84
N ILE A 35 -11.87 -7.66 9.08
CA ILE A 35 -11.57 -7.79 7.65
C ILE A 35 -12.02 -6.53 6.90
N THR A 36 -13.26 -6.10 7.12
CA THR A 36 -13.81 -4.89 6.49
C THR A 36 -12.97 -3.65 6.84
N ASP A 37 -12.60 -3.50 8.12
CA ASP A 37 -11.79 -2.40 8.59
C ASP A 37 -10.37 -2.41 7.98
N VAL A 38 -9.78 -3.58 7.76
CA VAL A 38 -8.50 -3.72 7.05
C VAL A 38 -8.64 -3.36 5.57
N ASP A 39 -9.71 -3.82 4.90
CA ASP A 39 -9.95 -3.53 3.48
C ASP A 39 -10.14 -2.02 3.24
N ASP A 40 -10.95 -1.37 4.07
CA ASP A 40 -11.10 0.09 4.06
C ASP A 40 -9.76 0.80 4.25
N TYR A 41 -8.87 0.23 5.08
CA TYR A 41 -7.59 0.86 5.38
C TYR A 41 -6.64 0.73 4.20
N ILE A 42 -6.67 -0.41 3.51
CA ILE A 42 -5.91 -0.63 2.28
C ILE A 42 -6.34 0.37 1.22
N GLU A 43 -7.66 0.57 1.04
CA GLU A 43 -8.20 1.54 0.08
C GLU A 43 -7.75 2.97 0.41
N PHE A 44 -7.92 3.38 1.67
CA PHE A 44 -7.44 4.67 2.16
C PHE A 44 -5.92 4.85 1.93
N TYR A 45 -5.13 3.86 2.31
CA TYR A 45 -3.67 3.91 2.20
C TYR A 45 -3.22 4.05 0.75
N ASN A 46 -3.87 3.33 -0.17
CA ASN A 46 -3.47 3.30 -1.59
C ASN A 46 -3.95 4.52 -2.38
N HIS A 47 -5.15 5.02 -2.08
CA HIS A 47 -5.85 6.00 -2.92
C HIS A 47 -6.01 7.39 -2.31
N GLN A 48 -5.76 7.54 -1.01
CA GLN A 48 -5.98 8.82 -0.31
C GLN A 48 -4.75 9.28 0.46
N ARG A 49 -3.94 8.37 1.01
CA ARG A 49 -2.77 8.73 1.81
C ARG A 49 -1.59 9.18 0.95
N PHE A 50 -1.04 10.35 1.30
CA PHE A 50 0.22 10.84 0.72
C PHE A 50 1.43 10.33 1.50
N HIS A 51 2.47 9.93 0.77
CA HIS A 51 3.71 9.43 1.37
C HIS A 51 4.89 10.33 1.02
N GLN A 52 5.60 10.83 2.04
CA GLN A 52 6.81 11.64 1.86
C GLN A 52 7.87 10.92 1.02
N THR A 53 8.03 9.60 1.24
CA THR A 53 8.99 8.78 0.48
C THR A 53 8.60 8.58 -0.98
N LEU A 54 7.36 8.93 -1.35
CA LEU A 54 6.83 8.90 -2.71
C LEU A 54 6.66 10.32 -3.27
N ASP A 55 7.43 11.29 -2.80
CA ASP A 55 7.34 12.69 -3.23
C ASP A 55 5.93 13.28 -3.02
N TYR A 56 5.33 12.96 -1.87
CA TYR A 56 3.95 13.33 -1.55
C TYR A 56 2.92 12.88 -2.59
N LYS A 57 3.15 11.71 -3.22
CA LYS A 57 2.16 11.03 -4.06
C LYS A 57 1.51 9.88 -3.32
N LYS A 58 0.41 9.40 -3.89
CA LYS A 58 -0.33 8.24 -3.40
C LYS A 58 0.29 6.96 -3.96
N PRO A 59 0.27 5.84 -3.23
CA PRO A 59 0.86 4.59 -3.69
C PRO A 59 0.29 4.13 -5.02
N MET A 60 -1.03 4.26 -5.22
CA MET A 60 -1.66 3.85 -6.47
C MET A 60 -1.23 4.71 -7.67
N ASP A 61 -1.06 6.02 -7.47
CA ASP A 61 -0.63 6.91 -8.56
C ASP A 61 0.77 6.51 -9.05
N VAL A 62 1.70 6.26 -8.12
CA VAL A 62 3.06 5.80 -8.44
C VAL A 62 3.04 4.43 -9.11
N TYR A 63 2.19 3.51 -8.65
CA TYR A 63 2.02 2.20 -9.28
C TYR A 63 1.53 2.34 -10.73
N GLN A 64 0.48 3.12 -10.96
CA GLN A 64 -0.10 3.33 -12.29
C GLN A 64 0.91 3.96 -13.25
N ASP A 65 1.70 4.93 -12.79
CA ASP A 65 2.77 5.54 -13.59
C ASP A 65 3.87 4.53 -13.96
N SER A 66 4.22 3.63 -13.04
CA SER A 66 5.19 2.56 -13.29
C SER A 66 4.71 1.57 -14.36
N ILE A 67 3.41 1.26 -14.38
CA ILE A 67 2.79 0.39 -15.38
C ILE A 67 2.81 1.07 -16.76
N LYS A 68 2.42 2.35 -16.83
CA LYS A 68 2.46 3.14 -18.08
C LYS A 68 3.88 3.21 -18.65
N LEU A 69 4.88 3.49 -17.81
CA LEU A 69 6.28 3.54 -18.23
C LEU A 69 6.75 2.19 -18.79
N SER A 70 6.36 1.09 -18.15
CA SER A 70 6.70 -0.26 -18.58
C SER A 70 6.06 -0.62 -19.93
N GLN A 71 4.82 -0.18 -20.16
CA GLN A 71 4.13 -0.35 -21.44
C GLN A 71 4.79 0.46 -22.56
N ASN A 72 5.19 1.70 -22.29
CA ASN A 72 5.87 2.55 -23.27
C ASN A 72 7.24 2.00 -23.68
N LYS A 73 8.00 1.44 -22.74
CA LYS A 73 9.27 0.74 -23.06
C LYS A 73 9.08 -0.46 -23.98
N LYS A 74 7.99 -1.21 -23.83
CA LYS A 74 7.66 -2.35 -24.71
C LYS A 74 7.21 -1.94 -26.11
N LYS A 75 6.65 -0.75 -26.29
CA LYS A 75 6.23 -0.23 -27.61
C LYS A 75 7.39 0.40 -28.40
N ALA A 76 8.45 0.83 -27.71
CA ALA A 76 9.62 1.46 -28.30
C ALA A 76 10.76 0.46 -28.63
N SER A 77 10.52 -0.85 -28.40
CA SER A 77 11.42 -1.96 -28.70
C SER A 77 10.75 -2.93 -29.67
#